data_AF-X1U0A5-F1
#
_entry.id   AF-X1U0A5-F1
#
_cell.length_a   1.000
_cell.length_b   1.000
_cell.length_c   1.000
_cell.angle_alpha   90.00
_cell.angle_beta   90.00
_cell.angle_gamma   90.00
#
_symmetry.space_group_name_H-M   'P 1'
#
loop_
_entity.id
_entity.type
_entity.pdbx_description
1 polymer ?
#
loop_
_entity_poly.entity_id
_entity_poly.type
_entity_poly.pdbx_seq_one_letter_code
_entity_poly.pdbx_strand_id
1 'polypeptide(L)'
;RIIAGSKGKRRSKETRARISASLTGKSLPNEVKVKLRDAMLKKCQDPVFIAARMLAQGIKPNKAEFYLQSVLNKHFPGEWGYVGDGQLIIGGKCPDFANVNGRKEVIELFGNYWHNSSKFPNRLDQEEMIEHYRRYGFLCFVVWEEELDGDEEALIEHIKLGTLYIPQRTQARAKYQRKFRPKKRQQYITLNLITKEFRMA
;
A
#
# COMPACT_ATOMS: atom_id res chain seq x y z
N ARG A 1 26.31 24.74 8.20
CA ARG A 1 25.96 25.09 9.60
C ARG A 1 24.65 24.37 9.96
N ILE A 2 24.71 23.27 10.71
CA ILE A 2 23.50 22.61 11.22
C ILE A 2 23.01 23.45 12.40
N ILE A 3 21.84 24.06 12.28
CA ILE A 3 21.22 24.80 13.39
C ILE A 3 20.84 23.77 14.44
N ALA A 4 21.45 23.85 15.63
CA ALA A 4 21.11 22.98 16.75
C ALA A 4 19.62 23.12 17.05
N GLY A 5 18.82 22.13 16.66
CA GLY A 5 17.39 22.12 16.91
C GLY A 5 17.15 22.24 18.40
N SER A 6 16.43 23.27 18.83
CA SER A 6 16.06 23.47 20.22
C SER A 6 15.25 22.25 20.68
N LYS A 7 15.86 21.38 21.48
CA LYS A 7 15.13 20.26 22.10
C LYS A 7 14.00 20.87 22.93
N GLY A 8 12.75 20.65 22.54
CA GLY A 8 11.60 21.20 23.24
C GLY A 8 11.65 20.84 24.73
N LYS A 9 11.41 21.81 25.61
CA LYS A 9 11.37 21.56 27.06
C LYS A 9 10.30 20.50 27.37
N ARG A 10 10.66 19.50 28.19
CA ARG A 10 9.72 18.47 28.64
C ARG A 10 8.58 19.14 29.41
N ARG A 11 7.33 18.94 28.97
CA ARG A 11 6.15 19.49 29.65
C ARG A 11 5.98 18.87 31.04
N SER A 12 5.47 19.65 32.01
CA SER A 12 5.17 19.16 33.35
C SER A 12 4.14 18.02 33.31
N LYS A 13 4.16 17.14 34.33
CA LYS A 13 3.18 16.03 34.45
C LYS A 13 1.74 16.54 34.43
N GLU A 14 1.48 17.62 35.15
CA GLU A 14 0.17 18.30 35.21
C GLU A 14 -0.28 18.80 33.82
N THR A 15 0.61 19.46 33.07
CA THR A 15 0.28 19.93 31.72
C THR A 15 -0.06 18.77 30.79
N ARG A 16 0.67 17.65 30.88
CA ARG A 16 0.39 16.44 30.09
C ARG A 16 -0.97 15.84 30.46
N ALA A 17 -1.30 15.77 31.76
CA ALA A 17 -2.59 15.26 32.24
C ALA A 17 -3.76 16.12 31.74
N ARG A 18 -3.65 17.46 31.83
CA ARG A 18 -4.67 18.38 31.31
C ARG A 18 -4.91 18.23 29.81
N ILE A 19 -3.83 18.10 29.02
CA ILE A 19 -3.94 17.87 27.57
C ILE A 19 -4.62 16.53 27.31
N SER A 20 -4.20 15.46 28.00
CA SER A 20 -4.80 14.13 27.83
C SER A 20 -6.30 14.18 28.12
N ALA A 21 -6.70 14.71 29.29
CA ALA A 21 -8.10 14.85 29.67
C ALA A 21 -8.91 15.67 28.65
N SER A 22 -8.31 16.71 28.07
CA SER A 22 -8.98 17.53 27.05
C SER A 22 -9.19 16.83 25.70
N LEU A 23 -8.43 15.77 25.41
CA LEU A 23 -8.47 15.00 24.16
C LEU A 23 -9.28 13.70 24.29
N THR A 24 -9.35 13.13 25.49
CA THR A 24 -10.12 11.90 25.76
C THR A 24 -11.57 12.06 25.30
N GLY A 25 -12.06 11.10 24.50
CA GLY A 25 -13.44 11.06 24.00
C GLY A 25 -13.75 11.98 22.81
N LYS A 26 -12.83 12.87 22.40
CA LYS A 26 -13.05 13.74 21.25
C LYS A 26 -12.66 13.05 19.95
N SER A 27 -13.65 12.80 19.09
CA SER A 27 -13.42 12.40 17.71
C SER A 27 -13.35 13.63 16.82
N LEU A 28 -12.37 13.69 15.91
CA LEU A 28 -12.29 14.78 14.94
C LEU A 28 -13.54 14.79 14.03
N PRO A 29 -14.06 15.97 13.64
CA PRO A 29 -15.11 16.07 12.64
C PRO A 29 -14.70 15.38 11.33
N ASN A 30 -15.65 14.75 10.65
CA ASN A 30 -15.36 14.02 9.41
C ASN A 30 -14.71 14.89 8.33
N GLU A 31 -15.11 16.15 8.22
CA GLU A 31 -14.49 17.10 7.28
C GLU A 31 -12.99 17.31 7.55
N VAL A 32 -12.61 17.44 8.82
CA VAL A 32 -11.21 17.59 9.23
C VAL A 32 -10.43 16.31 8.94
N LYS A 33 -11.01 15.14 9.19
CA LYS A 33 -10.39 13.84 8.84
C LYS A 33 -10.12 13.73 7.34
N VAL A 34 -11.07 14.14 6.50
CA VAL A 34 -10.91 14.15 5.04
C VAL A 34 -9.79 15.09 4.62
N LYS A 35 -9.77 16.33 5.13
CA LYS A 35 -8.70 17.30 4.84
C LYS A 35 -7.31 16.78 5.23
N LEU A 36 -7.19 16.16 6.41
CA LEU A 36 -5.94 15.56 6.87
C LEU A 36 -5.51 14.37 5.99
N ARG A 37 -6.47 13.53 5.59
CA ARG A 37 -6.23 12.42 4.66
C ARG A 37 -5.72 12.93 3.32
N ASP A 38 -6.37 13.92 2.73
CA ASP A 38 -5.99 14.48 1.42
C ASP A 38 -4.61 15.13 1.47
N ALA A 39 -4.31 15.87 2.54
CA ALA A 39 -2.98 16.43 2.76
C ALA A 39 -1.90 15.34 2.89
N MET A 40 -2.20 14.23 3.56
CA MET A 40 -1.29 13.09 3.66
C MET A 40 -1.11 12.39 2.31
N LEU A 41 -2.20 12.15 1.56
CA LEU A 41 -2.13 11.56 0.24
C LEU A 41 -1.26 12.38 -0.71
N LYS A 42 -1.36 13.72 -0.64
CA LYS A 42 -0.48 14.63 -1.40
C LYS A 42 0.98 14.49 -0.99
N LYS A 43 1.28 14.40 0.30
CA LYS A 43 2.66 14.17 0.79
C LYS A 43 3.22 12.83 0.35
N CYS A 44 2.40 11.80 0.28
CA CYS A 44 2.82 10.49 -0.20
C CYS A 44 3.21 10.46 -1.69
N GLN A 45 2.93 11.52 -2.45
CA GLN A 45 3.41 11.67 -3.83
C GLN A 45 4.85 12.20 -3.89
N ASP A 46 5.37 12.75 -2.80
CA ASP A 46 6.75 13.24 -2.71
C ASP A 46 7.69 12.07 -2.34
N PRO A 47 8.60 11.65 -3.26
CA PRO A 47 9.51 10.54 -3.01
C PRO A 47 10.48 10.81 -1.85
N VAL A 48 10.86 12.08 -1.62
CA VAL A 48 11.75 12.44 -0.50
C VAL A 48 11.06 12.21 0.83
N PHE A 49 9.77 12.58 0.91
CA PHE A 49 8.96 12.35 2.10
C PHE A 49 8.78 10.85 2.38
N ILE A 50 8.51 10.05 1.34
CA ILE A 50 8.35 8.60 1.49
C ILE A 50 9.66 7.94 1.93
N ALA A 51 10.77 8.25 1.27
CA ALA A 51 12.09 7.70 1.62
C ALA A 51 12.47 8.04 3.08
N ALA A 52 12.28 9.29 3.50
CA ALA A 52 12.52 9.70 4.88
C ALA A 52 11.64 8.94 5.89
N ARG A 53 10.35 8.72 5.54
CA ARG A 53 9.42 7.96 6.38
C ARG A 53 9.83 6.50 6.51
N MET A 54 10.17 5.85 5.40
CA MET A 54 10.56 4.44 5.35
C MET A 54 11.87 4.20 6.12
N LEU A 55 12.85 5.09 5.95
CA LEU A 55 14.09 5.09 6.72
C LEU A 55 13.83 5.25 8.23
N ALA A 56 12.97 6.20 8.62
CA ALA A 56 12.64 6.45 10.02
C ALA A 56 11.89 5.27 10.67
N GLN A 57 11.09 4.53 9.88
CA GLN A 57 10.39 3.34 10.32
C GLN A 57 11.29 2.08 10.32
N GLY A 58 12.47 2.15 9.69
CA GLY A 58 13.36 1.00 9.55
C GLY A 58 12.73 -0.15 8.78
N ILE A 59 11.87 0.17 7.79
CA ILE A 59 11.20 -0.83 6.98
C ILE A 59 12.24 -1.65 6.23
N LYS A 60 12.13 -2.97 6.33
CA LYS A 60 12.97 -3.96 5.67
C LYS A 60 12.11 -5.15 5.30
N PRO A 61 12.46 -5.89 4.23
CA PRO A 61 11.74 -7.09 3.90
C PRO A 61 11.71 -8.08 5.06
N ASN A 62 10.54 -8.68 5.31
CA ASN A 62 10.40 -9.71 6.32
C ASN A 62 10.73 -11.12 5.77
N LYS A 63 10.76 -12.14 6.63
CA LYS A 63 11.13 -13.52 6.21
C LYS A 63 10.17 -14.09 5.17
N ALA A 64 8.88 -13.87 5.33
CA ALA A 64 7.85 -14.35 4.42
C ALA A 64 7.93 -13.63 3.06
N GLU A 65 8.22 -12.32 3.05
CA GLU A 65 8.49 -11.56 1.83
C GLU A 65 9.76 -12.05 1.12
N PHE A 66 10.84 -12.35 1.84
CA PHE A 66 12.03 -12.95 1.25
C PHE A 66 11.75 -14.31 0.59
N TYR A 67 10.93 -15.13 1.24
CA TYR A 67 10.52 -16.43 0.70
C TYR A 67 9.63 -16.26 -0.53
N LEU A 68 8.59 -15.44 -0.45
CA LEU A 68 7.74 -15.15 -1.61
C LEU A 68 8.56 -14.59 -2.78
N GLN A 69 9.51 -13.70 -2.52
CA GLN A 69 10.42 -13.19 -3.55
C GLN A 69 11.25 -14.29 -4.21
N SER A 70 11.69 -15.31 -3.46
CA SER A 70 12.45 -16.43 -4.05
C SER A 70 11.57 -17.30 -4.94
N VAL A 71 10.33 -17.57 -4.53
CA VAL A 71 9.32 -18.28 -5.34
C VAL A 71 9.04 -17.49 -6.63
N LEU A 72 8.81 -16.18 -6.52
CA LEU A 72 8.57 -15.30 -7.68
C LEU A 72 9.76 -15.30 -8.63
N ASN A 73 10.99 -15.19 -8.12
CA ASN A 73 12.19 -15.20 -8.96
C ASN A 73 12.42 -16.55 -9.66
N LYS A 74 12.04 -17.66 -9.01
CA LYS A 74 12.16 -19.01 -9.55
C LYS A 74 11.16 -19.26 -10.68
N HIS A 75 9.91 -18.85 -10.52
CA HIS A 75 8.82 -19.23 -11.43
C HIS A 75 8.35 -18.14 -12.40
N PHE A 76 8.65 -16.87 -12.09
CA PHE A 76 8.31 -15.70 -12.89
C PHE A 76 9.52 -14.76 -13.03
N PRO A 77 10.65 -15.26 -13.57
CA PRO A 77 11.91 -14.55 -13.56
C PRO A 77 11.79 -13.19 -14.28
N GLY A 78 12.13 -12.12 -13.55
CA GLY A 78 12.08 -10.76 -14.08
C GLY A 78 10.67 -10.17 -14.24
N GLU A 79 9.62 -10.84 -13.75
CA GLU A 79 8.25 -10.29 -13.83
C GLU A 79 7.86 -9.45 -12.61
N TRP A 80 8.39 -9.78 -11.44
CA TRP A 80 7.99 -9.18 -10.16
C TRP A 80 9.19 -8.57 -9.43
N GLY A 81 8.99 -7.36 -8.89
CA GLY A 81 9.96 -6.68 -8.05
C GLY A 81 9.36 -6.30 -6.70
N TYR A 82 10.13 -6.46 -5.63
CA TYR A 82 9.78 -5.95 -4.31
C TYR A 82 9.72 -4.42 -4.31
N VAL A 83 8.61 -3.87 -3.82
CA VAL A 83 8.38 -2.42 -3.67
C VAL A 83 7.84 -2.06 -2.28
N GLY A 84 7.81 -3.01 -1.34
CA GLY A 84 7.39 -2.82 0.06
C GLY A 84 8.24 -1.82 0.85
N ASP A 85 9.35 -1.35 0.28
CA ASP A 85 10.20 -0.26 0.79
C ASP A 85 9.68 1.14 0.44
N GLY A 86 8.54 1.27 -0.23
CA GLY A 86 7.93 2.54 -0.59
C GLY A 86 8.29 3.07 -1.98
N GLN A 87 8.99 2.30 -2.81
CA GLN A 87 9.28 2.71 -4.20
C GLN A 87 8.02 2.97 -5.03
N LEU A 88 6.91 2.30 -4.69
CA LEU A 88 5.61 2.48 -5.34
C LEU A 88 4.51 2.79 -4.32
N ILE A 89 3.81 3.90 -4.53
CA ILE A 89 2.64 4.28 -3.71
C ILE A 89 1.41 4.45 -4.60
N ILE A 90 0.37 3.64 -4.36
CA ILE A 90 -0.90 3.67 -5.11
C ILE A 90 -2.03 4.04 -4.14
N GLY A 91 -2.59 5.23 -4.32
CA GLY A 91 -3.71 5.68 -3.50
C GLY A 91 -3.40 5.80 -2.00
N GLY A 92 -2.12 5.97 -1.64
CA GLY A 92 -1.66 6.00 -0.25
C GLY A 92 -1.33 4.64 0.36
N LYS A 93 -1.34 3.56 -0.43
CA LYS A 93 -0.87 2.22 -0.04
C LYS A 93 0.41 1.85 -0.79
N CYS A 94 1.22 1.01 -0.18
CA CYS A 94 2.46 0.48 -0.72
C CYS A 94 2.26 -1.03 -0.85
N PRO A 95 2.18 -1.60 -2.06
CA PRO A 95 2.16 -3.04 -2.21
C PRO A 95 3.50 -3.65 -1.80
N ASP A 96 3.53 -4.95 -1.57
CA ASP A 96 4.78 -5.65 -1.23
C ASP A 96 5.58 -5.93 -2.50
N PHE A 97 4.91 -6.33 -3.59
CA PHE A 97 5.50 -6.55 -4.90
C PHE A 97 4.69 -5.88 -6.01
N ALA A 98 5.37 -5.48 -7.07
CA ALA A 98 4.74 -4.96 -8.28
C ALA A 98 5.32 -5.62 -9.52
N ASN A 99 4.49 -5.75 -10.55
CA ASN A 99 4.97 -6.22 -11.84
C ASN A 99 5.89 -5.17 -12.48
N VAL A 100 7.03 -5.61 -13.00
CA VAL A 100 8.06 -4.73 -13.60
C VAL A 100 8.04 -4.72 -15.14
N ASN A 101 7.18 -5.54 -15.75
CA ASN A 101 7.04 -5.67 -17.20
C ASN A 101 5.96 -4.74 -17.79
N GLY A 102 5.57 -3.70 -17.05
CA GLY A 102 4.59 -2.70 -17.47
C GLY A 102 3.13 -3.13 -17.32
N ARG A 103 2.84 -4.35 -16.82
CA ARG A 103 1.48 -4.73 -16.44
C ARG A 103 1.11 -4.05 -15.13
N LYS A 104 -0.15 -3.62 -15.00
CA LYS A 104 -0.66 -3.01 -13.77
C LYS A 104 -1.11 -4.10 -12.81
N GLU A 105 -0.15 -4.80 -12.24
CA GLU A 105 -0.37 -5.91 -11.32
C GLU A 105 0.48 -5.71 -10.07
N VAL A 106 -0.08 -6.03 -8.90
CA VAL A 106 0.60 -5.97 -7.59
C VAL A 106 0.29 -7.22 -6.78
N ILE A 107 1.19 -7.56 -5.86
CA ILE A 107 0.98 -8.60 -4.86
C ILE A 107 1.06 -7.98 -3.46
N GLU A 108 0.15 -8.39 -2.59
CA GLU A 108 0.14 -8.10 -1.15
C GLU A 108 0.27 -9.42 -0.38
N LEU A 109 1.21 -9.47 0.56
CA LEU A 109 1.44 -10.61 1.44
C LEU A 109 0.73 -10.41 2.77
N PHE A 110 -0.31 -11.20 2.98
CA PHE A 110 -1.15 -11.13 4.17
C PHE A 110 -0.64 -12.06 5.27
N GLY A 111 -0.11 -11.48 6.34
CA GLY A 111 0.16 -12.23 7.57
C GLY A 111 -1.12 -12.57 8.33
N ASN A 112 -1.28 -13.83 8.72
CA ASN A 112 -2.47 -14.36 9.41
C ASN A 112 -2.82 -13.60 10.70
N TYR A 113 -1.80 -13.22 11.46
CA TYR A 113 -1.99 -12.44 12.68
C TYR A 113 -2.45 -11.01 12.38
N TRP A 114 -1.79 -10.34 11.43
CA TRP A 114 -1.99 -8.92 11.14
C TRP A 114 -3.30 -8.65 10.39
N HIS A 115 -3.79 -9.60 9.61
CA HIS A 115 -5.06 -9.48 8.87
C HIS A 115 -6.24 -10.16 9.58
N ASN A 116 -6.08 -10.49 10.86
CA ASN A 116 -7.18 -10.93 11.71
C ASN A 116 -8.09 -9.74 12.04
N SER A 117 -9.28 -9.70 11.44
CA SER A 117 -10.26 -8.60 11.60
C SER A 117 -10.73 -8.40 13.04
N SER A 118 -10.79 -9.46 13.85
CA SER A 118 -11.14 -9.37 15.27
C SER A 118 -10.05 -8.64 16.09
N LYS A 119 -8.77 -8.79 15.73
CA LYS A 119 -7.65 -8.11 16.40
C LYS A 119 -7.37 -6.72 15.82
N PHE A 120 -7.53 -6.57 14.51
CA PHE A 120 -7.20 -5.34 13.78
C PHE A 120 -8.37 -4.88 12.88
N PRO A 121 -9.50 -4.46 13.47
CA PRO A 121 -10.74 -4.18 12.73
C PRO A 121 -10.67 -2.98 11.76
N ASN A 122 -9.57 -2.22 11.78
CA ASN A 122 -9.36 -1.08 10.88
C ASN A 122 -8.40 -1.40 9.72
N ARG A 123 -7.88 -2.64 9.65
CA ARG A 123 -7.11 -3.08 8.48
C ARG A 123 -8.07 -3.51 7.39
N LEU A 124 -7.64 -3.31 6.14
CA LEU A 124 -8.41 -3.77 5.00
C LEU A 124 -8.35 -5.29 4.97
N ASP A 125 -9.48 -5.91 4.68
CA ASP A 125 -9.51 -7.32 4.31
C ASP A 125 -9.02 -7.51 2.86
N GLN A 126 -9.04 -8.76 2.40
CA GLN A 126 -8.56 -9.14 1.06
C GLN A 126 -9.38 -8.43 -0.03
N GLU A 127 -10.71 -8.48 0.05
CA GLU A 127 -11.61 -7.89 -0.93
C GLU A 127 -11.47 -6.37 -0.99
N GLU A 128 -11.35 -5.71 0.16
CA GLU A 128 -11.14 -4.27 0.25
C GLU A 128 -9.78 -3.84 -0.31
N MET A 129 -8.73 -4.65 -0.12
CA MET A 129 -7.41 -4.39 -0.69
C MET A 129 -7.42 -4.54 -2.22
N ILE A 130 -8.04 -5.62 -2.72
CA ILE A 130 -8.21 -5.84 -4.16
C ILE A 130 -9.00 -4.67 -4.78
N GLU A 131 -10.12 -4.29 -4.17
CA GLU A 131 -10.91 -3.15 -4.63
C GLU A 131 -10.12 -1.83 -4.57
N HIS A 132 -9.28 -1.66 -3.54
CA HIS A 132 -8.45 -0.47 -3.42
C HIS A 132 -7.56 -0.28 -4.65
N TYR A 133 -6.78 -1.29 -5.03
CA TYR A 133 -5.90 -1.25 -6.19
C TYR A 133 -6.67 -1.21 -7.51
N ARG A 134 -7.79 -1.93 -7.61
CA ARG A 134 -8.66 -1.94 -8.80
C ARG A 134 -9.16 -0.55 -9.18
N ARG A 135 -9.46 0.32 -8.19
CA ARG A 135 -9.87 1.72 -8.45
C ARG A 135 -8.79 2.55 -9.16
N TYR A 136 -7.52 2.15 -9.05
CA TYR A 136 -6.39 2.77 -9.74
C TYR A 136 -5.98 2.03 -11.02
N GLY A 137 -6.75 1.02 -11.41
CA GLY A 137 -6.52 0.22 -12.61
C GLY A 137 -5.44 -0.83 -12.45
N PHE A 138 -5.16 -1.27 -11.22
CA PHE A 138 -4.27 -2.39 -10.93
C PHE A 138 -5.08 -3.66 -10.62
N LEU A 139 -4.62 -4.80 -11.11
CA LEU A 139 -4.97 -6.11 -10.56
C LEU A 139 -4.13 -6.33 -9.29
N CYS A 140 -4.74 -6.91 -8.28
CA CYS A 140 -4.08 -7.19 -7.00
C CYS A 140 -4.26 -8.67 -6.67
N PHE A 141 -3.16 -9.33 -6.36
CA PHE A 141 -3.14 -10.70 -5.85
C PHE A 141 -2.81 -10.63 -4.36
N VAL A 142 -3.63 -11.27 -3.54
CA VAL A 142 -3.36 -11.37 -2.11
C VAL A 142 -2.87 -12.78 -1.87
N VAL A 143 -1.66 -12.89 -1.32
CA VAL A 143 -1.06 -14.17 -0.92
C VAL A 143 -1.07 -14.20 0.59
N TRP A 144 -1.65 -15.23 1.19
CA TRP A 144 -1.61 -15.43 2.63
C TRP A 144 -0.31 -16.11 3.04
N GLU A 145 0.18 -15.76 4.23
CA GLU A 145 1.39 -16.35 4.81
C GLU A 145 1.31 -17.87 4.92
N GLU A 146 0.13 -18.44 5.21
CA GLU A 146 -0.08 -19.90 5.26
C GLU A 146 -0.01 -20.58 3.88
N GLU A 147 -0.25 -19.85 2.79
CA GLU A 147 -0.04 -20.39 1.43
C GLU A 147 1.45 -20.58 1.13
N LEU A 148 2.34 -19.89 1.86
CA LEU A 148 3.79 -20.04 1.71
C LEU A 148 4.34 -21.32 2.36
N ASP A 149 3.68 -21.82 3.41
CA ASP A 149 4.06 -23.06 4.09
C ASP A 149 3.45 -24.31 3.42
N GLY A 150 2.58 -24.10 2.42
CA GLY A 150 1.81 -25.14 1.76
C GLY A 150 2.43 -25.68 0.47
N ASP A 151 1.56 -25.98 -0.49
CA ASP A 151 1.95 -26.46 -1.81
C ASP A 151 2.39 -25.29 -2.71
N GLU A 152 3.69 -25.23 -3.00
CA GLU A 152 4.28 -24.21 -3.86
C GLU A 152 3.61 -24.18 -5.25
N GLU A 153 3.16 -25.33 -5.78
CA GLU A 153 2.49 -25.40 -7.08
C GLU A 153 1.11 -24.72 -7.06
N ALA A 154 0.35 -24.91 -5.99
CA ALA A 154 -0.93 -24.26 -5.79
C ALA A 154 -0.78 -22.73 -5.66
N LEU A 155 0.25 -22.27 -4.95
CA LEU A 155 0.58 -20.84 -4.86
C LEU A 155 0.89 -20.24 -6.24
N ILE A 156 1.69 -20.95 -7.05
CA ILE A 156 2.03 -20.52 -8.40
C ILE A 156 0.78 -20.47 -9.28
N GLU A 157 -0.09 -21.47 -9.18
CA GLU A 157 -1.36 -21.51 -9.90
C GLU A 157 -2.27 -20.34 -9.49
N HIS A 158 -2.36 -20.02 -8.20
CA HIS A 158 -3.09 -18.86 -7.70
C HIS A 158 -2.59 -17.56 -8.36
N ILE A 159 -1.27 -17.33 -8.40
CA ILE A 159 -0.68 -16.14 -9.03
C ILE A 159 -0.93 -16.12 -10.56
N LYS A 160 -0.84 -17.28 -11.23
CA LYS A 160 -1.12 -17.41 -12.68
C LYS A 160 -2.59 -17.16 -13.01
N LEU A 161 -3.52 -17.79 -12.29
CA LEU A 161 -4.96 -17.65 -12.51
C LEU A 161 -5.44 -16.24 -12.21
N GLY A 162 -4.85 -15.59 -11.19
CA GLY A 162 -5.07 -14.18 -10.95
C GLY A 162 -4.71 -13.32 -12.18
N THR A 163 -3.60 -13.65 -12.86
CA THR A 163 -3.18 -12.96 -14.10
C THR A 163 -4.18 -13.18 -15.26
N LEU A 164 -4.85 -14.33 -15.30
CA LEU A 164 -5.83 -14.68 -16.34
C LEU A 164 -7.25 -14.18 -16.04
N TYR A 165 -7.58 -13.93 -14.77
CA TYR A 165 -8.90 -13.43 -14.37
C TYR A 165 -8.98 -11.91 -14.54
N ILE A 166 -9.30 -11.48 -15.76
CA ILE A 166 -9.85 -10.15 -16.01
C ILE A 166 -11.35 -10.25 -15.73
N PRO A 167 -11.90 -9.75 -14.60
CA PRO A 167 -13.34 -9.71 -14.44
C PRO A 167 -13.90 -8.90 -15.61
N GLN A 168 -14.66 -9.57 -16.48
CA GLN A 168 -15.41 -8.90 -17.53
C GLN A 168 -16.17 -7.75 -16.87
N ARG A 169 -16.16 -6.56 -17.49
CA ARG A 169 -16.82 -5.36 -16.98
C ARG A 169 -18.32 -5.60 -16.74
N THR A 170 -18.69 -6.21 -15.62
CA THR A 170 -20.09 -6.47 -15.30
C THR A 170 -20.47 -5.74 -14.01
N GLN A 171 -21.28 -4.70 -14.23
CA GLN A 171 -22.29 -4.14 -13.33
C GLN A 171 -21.91 -3.53 -11.96
N ALA A 172 -20.71 -3.76 -11.41
CA ALA A 172 -20.29 -3.15 -10.14
C ALA A 172 -20.22 -1.60 -10.17
N ARG A 173 -20.15 -1.01 -11.38
CA ARG A 173 -20.24 0.44 -11.57
C ARG A 173 -21.61 1.02 -11.17
N ALA A 174 -22.70 0.26 -11.26
CA ALA A 174 -24.05 0.78 -11.04
C ALA A 174 -24.39 1.00 -9.56
N LYS A 175 -23.86 0.17 -8.65
CA LYS A 175 -24.06 0.36 -7.20
C LYS A 175 -23.14 1.44 -6.60
N TYR A 176 -21.93 1.62 -7.14
CA TYR A 176 -20.94 2.53 -6.55
C TYR A 176 -21.02 3.99 -7.08
N GLN A 177 -21.47 4.20 -8.33
CA GLN A 177 -21.62 5.57 -8.87
C GLN A 177 -22.69 6.41 -8.16
N ARG A 178 -23.57 5.80 -7.34
CA ARG A 178 -24.53 6.53 -6.50
C ARG A 178 -23.93 7.11 -5.22
N LYS A 179 -22.77 6.64 -4.73
CA LYS A 179 -22.15 7.13 -3.48
C LYS A 179 -20.95 8.05 -3.66
N PHE A 180 -20.31 8.08 -4.84
CA PHE A 180 -19.16 8.94 -5.08
C PHE A 180 -19.19 9.53 -6.50
N ARG A 181 -19.72 10.75 -6.63
CA ARG A 181 -19.52 11.62 -7.79
C ARG A 181 -18.36 12.57 -7.48
N PRO A 182 -17.12 12.32 -7.94
CA PRO A 182 -16.07 13.31 -7.79
C PRO A 182 -16.39 14.53 -8.66
N LYS A 183 -16.43 15.71 -8.05
CA LYS A 183 -16.45 16.98 -8.79
C LYS A 183 -15.05 17.18 -9.40
N LYS A 184 -15.02 17.19 -10.73
CA LYS A 184 -13.89 17.53 -11.63
C LYS A 184 -12.73 16.53 -11.65
N ARG A 185 -12.51 15.95 -12.84
CA ARG A 185 -11.33 15.15 -13.21
C ARG A 185 -10.08 16.03 -13.10
N GLN A 186 -9.24 15.80 -12.10
CA GLN A 186 -7.85 16.22 -12.16
C GLN A 186 -7.12 15.24 -13.10
N GLN A 187 -6.46 15.77 -14.12
CA GLN A 187 -5.64 15.00 -15.07
C GLN A 187 -4.49 14.36 -14.30
N TYR A 188 -4.35 13.03 -14.36
CA TYR A 188 -3.17 12.34 -13.84
C TYR A 188 -2.03 12.51 -14.85
N ILE A 189 -0.93 13.09 -14.39
CA ILE A 189 0.35 13.12 -15.09
C ILE A 189 0.92 11.70 -15.01
N THR A 190 1.03 11.02 -16.15
CA THR A 190 1.83 9.80 -16.30
C THR A 190 3.30 10.17 -16.21
N LEU A 191 4.01 9.71 -15.16
CA LEU A 191 5.46 9.67 -15.18
C LEU A 191 5.89 8.57 -16.16
N ASN A 192 6.31 8.99 -17.35
CA ASN A 192 7.10 8.17 -18.26
C ASN A 192 8.54 8.15 -17.76
N LEU A 193 8.89 7.21 -16.89
CA LEU A 193 10.28 6.80 -16.68
C LEU A 193 10.29 5.28 -16.49
N ILE A 194 11.27 4.62 -17.11
CA ILE A 194 11.49 3.16 -17.23
C ILE A 194 10.91 2.55 -18.52
N THR A 195 11.58 2.79 -19.65
CA THR A 195 11.75 1.82 -20.77
C THR A 195 12.93 2.17 -21.70
N LYS A 196 13.91 2.98 -21.28
CA LYS A 196 15.15 3.19 -22.04
C LYS A 196 16.34 2.90 -21.15
N GLU A 197 16.90 1.71 -21.30
CA GLU A 197 18.33 1.34 -21.16
C GLU A 197 18.53 -0.15 -20.84
N PHE A 198 17.85 -1.05 -21.55
CA PHE A 198 18.25 -2.47 -21.60
C PHE A 198 18.13 -3.02 -23.03
N ARG A 199 18.86 -2.37 -23.95
CA ARG A 199 19.31 -2.96 -25.21
C ARG A 199 20.64 -2.29 -25.54
N MET A 200 21.74 -2.89 -25.06
CA MET A 200 23.09 -2.92 -25.65
C MET A 200 24.07 -3.47 -24.60
N ALA A 201 24.18 -4.80 -24.55
CA ALA A 201 25.37 -5.58 -24.20
C ALA A 201 25.05 -7.06 -24.46
#